data_AF-A9Y8P1-F1
#
_entry.id   AF-A9Y8P1-F1
#
_cell.length_a   1.000
_cell.length_b   1.000
_cell.length_c   1.000
_cell.angle_alpha   90.00
_cell.angle_beta   90.00
_cell.angle_gamma   90.00
#
_symmetry.space_group_name_H-M   'P 1'
#
loop_
_entity.id
_entity.type
_entity.pdbx_description
1 polymer ?
#
loop_
_entity_poly.entity_id
_entity_poly.type
_entity_poly.pdbx_seq_one_letter_code
_entity_poly.pdbx_strand_id
1 'polypeptide(L)'
;MGGVGKTTLAKLIYQDKRVERHFQLRIWVCVGSVFDLGEILKAIISSATGRQSDLRFMDMLQCSVRDVLAGKRYLLVLDDVWNEDSSKWDDLKALLACGGDGSRVVVTTRSDGVSSMMGTLTTHKLAFLSEEDSWDLFRRRAFPSGQDDDKQQHQNLVEIGKAIVTKCGGLPLALKD
;
A
#
# COMPACT_ATOMS: atom_id res chain seq x y z
N MET A 1 4.44 2.80 -11.73
CA MET A 1 4.14 4.27 -11.71
C MET A 1 3.81 4.79 -10.31
N GLY A 2 4.25 6.01 -9.95
CA GLY A 2 4.00 6.66 -8.65
C GLY A 2 2.68 7.46 -8.62
N GLY A 3 2.16 7.81 -7.43
CA GLY A 3 1.05 8.75 -7.27
C GLY A 3 -0.37 8.27 -7.60
N VAL A 4 -0.54 7.08 -8.19
CA VAL A 4 -1.86 6.51 -8.57
C VAL A 4 -2.70 5.95 -7.41
N GLY A 5 -2.26 6.07 -6.17
CA GLY A 5 -3.07 5.66 -5.00
C GLY A 5 -2.91 4.21 -4.51
N LYS A 6 -1.90 3.45 -4.95
CA LYS A 6 -1.63 2.06 -4.48
C LYS A 6 -1.64 1.90 -2.95
N THR A 7 -0.83 2.69 -2.26
CA THR A 7 -0.76 2.73 -0.79
C THR A 7 -2.10 3.14 -0.18
N THR A 8 -2.86 4.03 -0.85
CA THR A 8 -4.19 4.45 -0.36
C THR A 8 -5.18 3.30 -0.44
N LEU A 9 -5.25 2.60 -1.58
CA LEU A 9 -6.10 1.42 -1.73
C LEU A 9 -5.74 0.32 -0.74
N ALA A 10 -4.45 0.02 -0.57
CA ALA A 10 -3.98 -0.96 0.40
C ALA A 10 -4.38 -0.58 1.84
N LYS A 11 -4.28 0.70 2.22
CA LYS A 11 -4.73 1.20 3.53
C LYS A 11 -6.24 1.02 3.72
N LEU A 12 -7.05 1.31 2.70
CA LEU A 12 -8.50 1.12 2.77
C LEU A 12 -8.86 -0.36 3.00
N ILE A 13 -8.21 -1.28 2.29
CA ILE A 13 -8.40 -2.73 2.49
C ILE A 13 -7.94 -3.14 3.89
N TYR A 14 -6.76 -2.69 4.31
CA TYR A 14 -6.19 -3.04 5.60
C TYR A 14 -7.07 -2.60 6.78
N GLN A 15 -7.75 -1.46 6.65
CA GLN A 15 -8.64 -0.89 7.66
C GLN A 15 -10.10 -1.41 7.59
N ASP A 16 -10.45 -2.16 6.55
CA ASP A 16 -11.81 -2.69 6.37
C ASP A 16 -12.17 -3.65 7.52
N LYS A 17 -13.37 -3.48 8.10
CA LYS A 17 -13.83 -4.29 9.24
C LYS A 17 -13.98 -5.77 8.92
N ARG A 18 -14.23 -6.14 7.66
CA ARG A 18 -14.29 -7.53 7.22
C ARG A 18 -12.90 -8.14 7.22
N VAL A 19 -11.89 -7.39 6.79
CA VAL A 19 -10.48 -7.80 6.81
C VAL A 19 -9.99 -7.91 8.25
N GLU A 20 -10.28 -6.92 9.10
CA GLU A 20 -9.94 -6.94 10.52
C GLU A 20 -10.53 -8.16 11.25
N ARG A 21 -11.77 -8.55 10.94
CA ARG A 21 -12.40 -9.75 11.54
C ARG A 21 -11.89 -11.06 10.96
N HIS A 22 -11.42 -11.06 9.72
CA HIS A 22 -11.00 -12.28 9.02
C HIS A 22 -9.58 -12.72 9.40
N PHE A 23 -8.66 -11.78 9.58
CA PHE A 23 -7.26 -12.05 9.89
C PHE A 23 -6.99 -11.91 11.38
N GLN A 24 -6.35 -12.93 11.97
CA GLN A 24 -5.95 -12.91 13.38
C GLN A 24 -4.80 -11.93 13.64
N LEU A 25 -3.97 -11.70 12.61
CA LEU A 25 -2.82 -10.82 12.67
C LEU A 25 -2.76 -9.97 11.40
N ARG A 26 -2.59 -8.66 11.56
CA ARG A 26 -2.41 -7.73 10.44
C ARG A 26 -1.11 -6.98 10.65
N ILE A 27 -0.29 -6.94 9.60
CA ILE A 27 1.07 -6.42 9.64
C ILE A 27 1.24 -5.47 8.47
N TRP A 28 1.80 -4.29 8.72
CA TRP A 28 2.11 -3.32 7.68
C TRP A 28 3.59 -2.92 7.76
N VAL A 29 4.32 -3.13 6.68
CA VAL A 29 5.74 -2.77 6.57
C VAL A 29 5.93 -1.88 5.36
N CYS A 30 6.52 -0.71 5.58
CA CYS A 30 7.01 0.15 4.51
C CYS A 30 8.47 -0.23 4.22
N VAL A 31 8.76 -0.73 3.01
CA VAL A 31 10.12 -1.19 2.67
C VAL A 31 10.99 -0.03 2.18
N GLY A 32 10.42 0.86 1.36
CA GLY A 32 11.16 1.98 0.78
C GLY A 32 12.12 1.55 -0.33
N SER A 33 13.13 2.38 -0.61
CA SER A 33 14.04 2.21 -1.76
C SER A 33 15.10 1.13 -1.56
N VAL A 34 15.52 0.86 -0.33
CA VAL A 34 16.56 -0.13 -0.02
C VAL A 34 15.90 -1.38 0.53
N PHE A 35 16.08 -2.51 -0.17
CA PHE A 35 15.62 -3.80 0.33
C PHE A 35 16.70 -4.42 1.22
N ASP A 36 16.46 -4.31 2.52
CA ASP A 36 17.22 -4.99 3.56
C ASP A 36 16.31 -6.00 4.25
N LEU A 37 16.63 -7.30 4.08
CA LEU A 37 15.83 -8.38 4.65
C LEU A 37 15.78 -8.26 6.18
N GLY A 38 16.89 -7.95 6.85
CA GLY A 38 16.95 -7.82 8.30
C GLY A 38 16.03 -6.72 8.82
N GLU A 39 16.03 -5.55 8.17
CA GLU A 39 15.13 -4.45 8.52
C GLU A 39 13.66 -4.79 8.26
N ILE A 40 13.37 -5.51 7.16
CA ILE A 40 12.01 -6.01 6.89
C ILE A 40 11.56 -6.98 8.00
N LEU A 41 12.39 -7.94 8.40
CA LEU A 41 12.05 -8.89 9.47
C LEU A 41 11.83 -8.16 10.81
N LYS A 42 12.67 -7.18 11.16
CA LYS A 42 12.47 -6.34 12.35
C LYS A 42 11.15 -5.57 12.28
N ALA A 43 10.80 -5.01 11.12
CA ALA A 43 9.56 -4.28 10.93
C ALA A 43 8.34 -5.20 11.04
N ILE A 44 8.41 -6.44 10.51
CA ILE A 44 7.38 -7.47 10.67
C ILE A 44 7.17 -7.78 12.15
N ILE A 45 8.24 -8.11 12.88
CA ILE A 45 8.18 -8.42 14.32
C ILE A 45 7.58 -7.22 15.07
N SER A 46 8.04 -6.02 14.76
CA SER A 46 7.61 -4.82 15.47
C SER A 46 6.14 -4.49 15.24
N SER A 47 5.69 -4.58 13.99
CA SER A 47 4.28 -4.36 13.65
C SER A 47 3.37 -5.45 14.20
N ALA A 48 3.85 -6.69 14.33
CA ALA A 48 3.05 -7.80 14.83
C ALA A 48 2.95 -7.84 16.37
N THR A 49 4.00 -7.43 17.07
CA THR A 49 4.06 -7.44 18.54
C THR A 49 3.70 -6.09 19.16
N GLY A 50 3.71 -5.01 18.37
CA GLY A 50 3.53 -3.64 18.85
C GLY A 50 4.74 -3.10 19.62
N ARG A 51 5.91 -3.77 19.55
CA ARG A 51 7.14 -3.37 20.24
C ARG A 51 8.31 -3.35 19.28
N GLN A 52 9.20 -2.37 19.41
CA GLN A 52 10.38 -2.32 18.57
C GLN A 52 11.27 -3.56 18.79
N SER A 53 11.68 -4.22 17.71
CA SER A 53 12.64 -5.32 17.76
C SER A 53 14.07 -4.78 17.91
N ASP A 54 14.79 -5.27 18.92
CA ASP A 54 16.20 -4.98 19.18
C ASP A 54 17.15 -6.12 18.73
N LEU A 55 16.58 -7.19 18.15
CA LEU A 55 17.31 -8.35 17.66
C LEU A 55 18.30 -7.94 16.56
N ARG A 56 19.55 -8.37 16.72
CA ARG A 56 20.66 -8.01 15.82
C ARG A 56 21.08 -9.13 14.88
N PHE A 57 20.86 -10.37 15.28
CA PHE A 57 21.34 -11.54 14.55
C PHE A 57 20.23 -12.12 13.68
N MET A 58 20.61 -12.49 12.47
CA MET A 58 19.68 -12.83 11.40
C MET A 58 18.90 -14.12 11.71
N ASP A 59 19.55 -15.12 12.30
CA ASP A 59 18.94 -16.35 12.81
C ASP A 59 17.84 -16.06 13.84
N MET A 60 18.10 -15.16 14.80
CA MET A 60 17.10 -14.76 15.79
C MET A 60 15.92 -14.01 15.16
N LEU A 61 16.18 -13.16 14.16
CA LEU A 61 15.11 -12.48 13.40
C LEU A 61 14.23 -13.49 12.66
N GLN A 62 14.83 -14.49 12.01
CA GLN A 62 14.09 -15.53 11.30
C GLN A 62 13.24 -16.37 12.24
N CYS A 63 13.82 -16.83 13.37
CA CYS A 63 13.07 -17.58 14.38
C CYS A 63 11.91 -16.75 14.92
N SER A 64 12.15 -15.49 15.29
CA SER A 64 11.10 -14.62 15.84
C SER A 64 9.98 -14.35 14.84
N VAL A 65 10.29 -14.12 13.56
CA VAL A 65 9.26 -13.98 12.52
C VAL A 65 8.43 -15.26 12.40
N ARG A 66 9.07 -16.44 12.38
CA ARG A 66 8.35 -17.72 12.35
C ARG A 66 7.44 -17.87 13.57
N ASP A 67 7.94 -17.61 14.77
CA ASP A 67 7.15 -17.73 16.01
C ASP A 67 5.93 -16.80 16.03
N VAL A 68 6.10 -15.59 15.52
CA VAL A 68 5.03 -14.59 15.49
C VAL A 68 3.96 -14.94 14.46
N LEU A 69 4.33 -15.53 13.32
CA LEU A 69 3.41 -15.84 12.22
C LEU A 69 2.82 -17.25 12.28
N ALA A 70 3.53 -18.20 12.88
CA ALA A 70 3.21 -19.63 12.83
C ALA A 70 1.77 -19.92 13.26
N GLY A 71 1.05 -20.66 12.42
CA GLY A 71 -0.31 -21.10 12.67
C GLY A 71 -1.38 -19.99 12.67
N LYS A 72 -0.99 -18.71 12.52
CA LYS A 72 -1.92 -17.60 12.46
C LYS A 72 -2.34 -17.32 11.03
N ARG A 73 -3.62 -17.00 10.84
CA ARG A 73 -4.09 -16.40 9.60
C ARG A 73 -3.72 -14.93 9.58
N TYR A 74 -2.62 -14.59 8.91
CA TYR A 74 -2.12 -13.23 8.86
C TYR A 74 -2.39 -12.53 7.52
N LEU A 75 -2.51 -11.21 7.57
CA LEU A 75 -2.38 -10.33 6.41
C LEU A 75 -1.10 -9.51 6.58
N LEU A 76 -0.16 -9.66 5.65
CA LEU A 76 1.06 -8.86 5.59
C LEU A 76 0.98 -7.91 4.39
N VAL A 77 1.11 -6.62 4.63
CA VAL A 77 1.27 -5.61 3.58
C VAL A 77 2.72 -5.17 3.52
N LEU A 78 3.37 -5.38 2.37
CA LEU A 78 4.68 -4.85 2.03
C LEU A 78 4.47 -3.65 1.09
N ASP A 79 4.59 -2.44 1.61
CA ASP A 79 4.29 -1.20 0.91
C ASP A 79 5.55 -0.57 0.28
N ASP A 80 5.37 -0.05 -0.94
CA ASP A 80 6.36 0.65 -1.78
C ASP A 80 7.67 -0.14 -1.94
N VAL A 81 7.58 -1.36 -2.49
CA VAL A 81 8.76 -2.21 -2.73
C VAL A 81 9.33 -2.01 -4.13
N TRP A 82 10.65 -1.90 -4.23
CA TRP A 82 11.36 -1.61 -5.49
C TRP A 82 12.38 -2.67 -5.94
N ASN A 83 12.81 -3.56 -5.04
CA ASN A 83 13.91 -4.48 -5.33
C ASN A 83 13.50 -5.64 -6.24
N GLU A 84 14.24 -5.82 -7.32
CA GLU A 84 14.00 -6.85 -8.33
C GLU A 84 14.89 -8.10 -8.20
N ASP A 85 15.63 -8.24 -7.11
CA ASP A 85 16.45 -9.42 -6.83
C ASP A 85 15.58 -10.60 -6.36
N SER A 86 15.41 -11.60 -7.23
CA SER A 86 14.57 -12.78 -6.96
C SER A 86 15.06 -13.62 -5.79
N SER A 87 16.37 -13.71 -5.56
CA SER A 87 16.94 -14.54 -4.49
C SER A 87 16.49 -14.06 -3.11
N LYS A 88 16.55 -12.75 -2.88
CA LYS A 88 16.08 -12.10 -1.65
C LYS A 88 14.59 -12.28 -1.41
N TRP A 89 13.81 -12.38 -2.48
CA TRP A 89 12.38 -12.65 -2.39
C TRP A 89 12.09 -14.09 -2.01
N ASP A 90 12.84 -15.03 -2.53
CA ASP A 90 12.65 -16.45 -2.22
C ASP A 90 12.98 -16.74 -0.74
N ASP A 91 14.02 -16.09 -0.21
CA ASP A 91 14.32 -16.13 1.23
C ASP A 91 13.15 -15.60 2.08
N LEU A 92 12.60 -14.44 1.71
CA LEU A 92 11.46 -13.86 2.41
C LEU A 92 10.22 -14.76 2.31
N LYS A 93 9.91 -15.30 1.13
CA LYS A 93 8.78 -16.22 0.92
C LYS A 93 8.92 -17.47 1.80
N ALA A 94 10.12 -18.05 1.89
CA ALA A 94 10.40 -19.23 2.71
C ALA A 94 10.18 -18.97 4.22
N LEU A 95 10.41 -17.73 4.68
CA LEU A 95 10.12 -17.32 6.06
C LEU A 95 8.62 -17.14 6.29
N LEU A 96 7.91 -16.59 5.31
CA LEU A 96 6.47 -16.33 5.37
C LEU A 96 5.62 -17.61 5.20
N ALA A 97 6.18 -18.68 4.64
CA ALA A 97 5.48 -19.95 4.39
C ALA A 97 5.02 -20.71 5.66
N CYS A 98 5.27 -20.20 6.86
CA CYS A 98 4.82 -20.78 8.13
C CYS A 98 3.41 -20.33 8.59
N GLY A 99 2.77 -19.43 7.83
CA GLY A 99 1.42 -18.93 8.14
C GLY A 99 0.36 -20.03 8.15
N GLY A 100 -0.71 -19.79 8.93
CA GLY A 100 -1.89 -20.65 8.90
C GLY A 100 -2.71 -20.46 7.61
N ASP A 101 -3.61 -21.41 7.34
CA ASP A 101 -4.45 -21.41 6.14
C ASP A 101 -5.25 -20.12 5.98
N GLY A 102 -5.22 -19.60 4.75
CA GLY A 102 -5.85 -18.33 4.39
C GLY A 102 -4.98 -17.10 4.63
N SER A 103 -3.72 -17.26 5.05
CA SER A 103 -2.78 -16.13 5.11
C SER A 103 -2.56 -15.50 3.75
N ARG A 104 -2.36 -14.18 3.74
CA ARG A 104 -2.19 -13.37 2.52
C ARG A 104 -1.07 -12.37 2.67
N VAL A 105 -0.31 -12.20 1.59
CA VAL A 105 0.69 -11.14 1.45
C VAL A 105 0.23 -10.22 0.33
N VAL A 106 0.19 -8.92 0.58
CA VAL A 106 -0.12 -7.88 -0.39
C VAL A 106 1.13 -7.04 -0.58
N VAL A 107 1.58 -6.90 -1.83
CA VAL A 107 2.73 -6.07 -2.17
C VAL A 107 2.24 -4.88 -2.98
N THR A 108 2.59 -3.67 -2.58
CA THR A 108 2.45 -2.49 -3.45
C THR A 108 3.81 -2.17 -4.06
N THR A 109 3.86 -2.01 -5.37
CA THR A 109 5.10 -1.72 -6.10
C THR A 109 4.83 -0.84 -7.30
N ARG A 110 5.86 -0.14 -7.76
CA ARG A 110 5.86 0.60 -9.03
C ARG A 110 6.49 -0.21 -10.16
N SER A 111 7.14 -1.33 -9.85
CA SER A 111 7.87 -2.19 -10.76
C SER A 111 7.02 -3.39 -11.19
N ASP A 112 6.89 -3.56 -12.50
CA ASP A 112 6.27 -4.75 -13.08
C ASP A 112 7.15 -6.01 -12.88
N GLY A 113 8.47 -5.84 -12.69
CA GLY A 113 9.41 -6.92 -12.33
C GLY A 113 9.11 -7.49 -10.95
N VAL A 114 8.97 -6.62 -9.93
CA VAL A 114 8.55 -7.01 -8.57
C VAL A 114 7.21 -7.74 -8.59
N SER A 115 6.25 -7.19 -9.35
CA SER A 115 4.94 -7.84 -9.54
C SER A 115 5.06 -9.25 -10.11
N SER A 116 5.93 -9.46 -11.09
CA SER A 116 6.10 -10.77 -11.74
C SER A 116 6.76 -11.81 -10.83
N MET A 117 7.72 -11.41 -9.98
CA MET A 117 8.39 -12.33 -9.05
C MET A 117 7.55 -12.71 -7.84
N MET A 118 6.68 -11.80 -7.37
CA MET A 118 5.81 -12.02 -6.21
C MET A 118 4.41 -12.51 -6.59
N GLY A 119 4.07 -12.44 -7.87
CA GLY A 119 2.77 -12.79 -8.43
C GLY A 119 2.44 -14.27 -8.29
N THR A 120 1.98 -14.67 -7.11
CA THR A 120 1.31 -15.96 -6.89
C THR A 120 -0.17 -15.89 -7.25
N LEU A 121 -0.71 -14.68 -7.40
CA LEU A 121 -2.09 -14.35 -7.80
C LEU A 121 -2.07 -13.20 -8.83
N THR A 122 -3.24 -12.92 -9.41
CA THR A 122 -3.42 -11.87 -10.41
C THR A 122 -3.02 -10.49 -9.88
N THR A 123 -2.08 -9.83 -10.57
CA THR A 123 -1.68 -8.46 -10.29
C THR A 123 -2.82 -7.48 -10.58
N HIS A 124 -3.14 -6.62 -9.62
CA HIS A 124 -4.08 -5.53 -9.82
C HIS A 124 -3.35 -4.25 -10.26
N LYS A 125 -3.44 -3.91 -11.55
CA LYS A 125 -2.90 -2.65 -12.08
C LYS A 125 -3.90 -1.51 -11.83
N LEU A 126 -3.54 -0.60 -10.92
CA LEU A 126 -4.32 0.61 -10.66
C LEU A 126 -4.25 1.57 -11.85
N ALA A 127 -5.42 1.91 -12.39
CA ALA A 127 -5.56 2.90 -13.45
C ALA A 127 -5.57 4.34 -12.91
N PHE A 128 -5.46 5.31 -13.82
CA PHE A 128 -5.74 6.71 -13.53
C PHE A 128 -7.23 6.92 -13.25
N LEU A 129 -7.54 8.04 -12.58
CA LEU A 129 -8.91 8.47 -12.41
C LEU A 129 -9.50 8.90 -13.75
N SER A 130 -10.82 8.71 -13.90
CA SER A 130 -11.57 9.32 -15.00
C SER A 130 -11.52 10.85 -14.86
N GLU A 131 -11.82 11.58 -15.93
CA GLU A 131 -11.89 13.05 -15.88
C GLU A 131 -12.96 13.52 -14.89
N GLU A 132 -14.08 12.80 -14.80
CA GLU A 132 -15.16 13.05 -13.85
C GLU A 132 -14.71 12.84 -12.40
N ASP A 133 -14.11 11.68 -12.08
CA ASP A 133 -13.59 11.39 -10.74
C ASP A 133 -12.47 12.36 -10.35
N SER A 134 -11.66 12.77 -11.32
CA SER A 134 -10.58 13.74 -11.11
C SER A 134 -11.13 15.11 -10.77
N TRP A 135 -12.18 15.55 -11.48
CA TRP A 135 -12.86 16.80 -11.22
C TRP A 135 -13.57 16.78 -9.86
N ASP A 136 -14.22 15.67 -9.51
CA ASP A 136 -14.84 15.52 -8.20
C ASP A 136 -13.82 15.52 -7.06
N LEU A 137 -12.68 14.83 -7.23
CA LEU A 137 -11.60 14.84 -6.25
C LEU A 137 -11.03 16.24 -6.07
N PHE A 138 -10.73 16.93 -7.18
CA PHE A 138 -10.21 18.30 -7.17
C PHE A 138 -11.20 19.26 -6.51
N ARG A 139 -12.48 19.20 -6.90
CA ARG A 139 -13.52 20.08 -6.37
C ARG A 139 -13.66 19.95 -4.85
N ARG A 140 -13.69 18.72 -4.33
CA ARG A 140 -13.76 18.46 -2.88
C ARG A 140 -12.56 19.02 -2.10
N ARG A 141 -11.43 19.26 -2.77
CA ARG A 141 -10.23 19.85 -2.16
C ARG A 141 -10.15 21.36 -2.31
N ALA A 142 -10.41 21.87 -3.52
CA ALA A 142 -10.36 23.29 -3.81
C ALA A 142 -11.53 24.06 -3.19
N PHE A 143 -12.67 23.39 -2.98
CA PHE A 143 -13.90 23.99 -2.43
C PHE A 143 -14.45 23.14 -1.27
N PRO A 144 -13.84 23.19 -0.07
CA PRO A 144 -14.36 22.49 1.10
C PRO A 144 -15.77 23.00 1.45
N SER A 145 -16.68 22.07 1.72
CA SER A 145 -18.12 22.29 2.00
C SER A 145 -18.40 23.58 2.77
N GLY A 146 -19.15 24.48 2.13
CA GLY A 146 -19.46 25.86 2.57
C GLY A 146 -19.57 26.87 1.42
N GLN A 147 -19.13 26.51 0.21
CA GLN A 147 -19.20 27.36 -1.01
C GLN A 147 -19.99 26.70 -2.17
N ASP A 148 -20.65 25.56 -1.94
CA ASP A 148 -21.40 24.83 -2.98
C ASP A 148 -22.68 25.56 -3.45
N ASP A 149 -23.15 26.55 -2.69
CA ASP A 149 -24.40 27.28 -2.99
C ASP A 149 -24.24 28.37 -4.06
N ASP A 150 -23.01 28.66 -4.52
CA ASP A 150 -22.74 29.74 -5.48
C ASP A 150 -22.11 29.24 -6.79
N LYS A 151 -22.66 28.16 -7.36
CA LYS A 151 -22.32 27.71 -8.74
C LYS A 151 -22.39 28.84 -9.78
N GLN A 152 -23.18 29.88 -9.54
CA GLN A 152 -23.28 31.05 -10.42
C GLN A 152 -22.21 32.12 -10.15
N GLN A 153 -21.67 32.28 -8.93
CA GLN A 153 -20.66 33.31 -8.65
C GLN A 153 -19.24 32.89 -9.06
N HIS A 154 -19.00 31.60 -9.33
CA HIS A 154 -17.66 31.05 -9.56
C HIS A 154 -17.50 30.27 -10.87
N GLN A 155 -18.33 30.55 -11.88
CA GLN A 155 -18.26 29.87 -13.20
C GLN A 155 -16.84 29.92 -13.81
N ASN A 156 -16.16 31.07 -13.72
CA ASN A 156 -14.78 31.22 -14.18
C ASN A 156 -13.79 30.31 -13.43
N LEU A 157 -13.97 30.13 -12.12
CA LEU A 157 -13.12 29.25 -11.31
C LEU A 157 -13.37 27.77 -11.62
N VAL A 158 -14.62 27.42 -11.96
CA VAL A 158 -14.97 26.07 -12.41
C VAL A 158 -14.27 25.74 -13.73
N GLU A 159 -14.27 26.67 -14.69
CA GLU A 159 -13.60 26.48 -15.99
C GLU A 159 -12.08 26.37 -15.82
N ILE A 160 -11.46 27.22 -15.02
CA ILE A 160 -10.04 27.15 -14.68
C ILE A 160 -9.72 25.81 -13.99
N GLY A 161 -10.53 25.41 -13.01
CA GLY A 161 -10.35 24.16 -12.29
C GLY A 161 -10.42 22.95 -13.21
N LYS A 162 -11.38 22.90 -14.13
CA LYS A 162 -11.46 21.83 -15.15
C LYS A 162 -10.22 21.81 -16.04
N ALA A 163 -9.75 22.97 -16.51
CA ALA A 163 -8.53 23.04 -17.32
C ALA A 163 -7.28 22.55 -16.55
N ILE A 164 -7.20 22.81 -15.24
CA ILE A 164 -6.15 22.25 -14.36
C ILE A 164 -6.27 20.72 -14.30
N VAL A 165 -7.48 20.20 -14.05
CA VAL A 165 -7.73 18.75 -13.98
C VAL A 165 -7.33 18.03 -15.27
N THR A 166 -7.70 18.58 -16.43
CA THR A 166 -7.30 18.03 -17.74
C THR A 166 -5.77 17.99 -17.86
N LYS A 167 -5.05 19.01 -17.37
CA LYS A 167 -3.56 19.02 -17.36
C LYS A 167 -2.96 18.00 -16.39
N CYS A 168 -3.63 17.69 -15.28
CA CYS A 168 -3.15 16.70 -14.30
C CYS A 168 -3.32 15.24 -14.76
N GLY A 169 -4.06 14.99 -15.84
CA GLY A 169 -4.09 13.68 -16.52
C GLY A 169 -4.60 12.52 -15.66
N GLY A 170 -5.50 12.79 -14.71
CA GLY A 170 -6.11 11.76 -13.86
C GLY A 170 -5.21 11.18 -12.76
N LEU A 171 -4.04 11.78 -12.49
CA LEU A 171 -3.16 11.36 -11.41
C LEU A 171 -3.66 11.91 -10.05
N PRO A 172 -4.11 11.07 -9.10
CA PRO A 172 -4.66 11.53 -7.83
C PRO A 172 -3.72 12.45 -7.04
N LEU A 173 -2.42 12.16 -7.06
CA LEU A 173 -1.43 12.97 -6.35
C LEU A 173 -1.37 14.41 -6.89
N ALA A 174 -1.44 14.59 -8.22
CA ALA A 174 -1.39 15.91 -8.85
C ALA A 174 -2.66 16.75 -8.65
N LEU A 175 -3.73 16.16 -8.11
CA LEU A 175 -5.02 16.83 -7.87
C LEU A 175 -5.21 17.24 -6.41
N LYS A 176 -4.25 16.90 -5.55
CA LYS A 176 -4.36 17.06 -4.10
C LYS A 176 -3.51 18.21 -3.54
N ASP A 177 -2.48 18.63 -4.27
CA ASP A 177 -1.48 19.64 -3.86
C ASP A 177 -1.93 21.07 -4.17
#